data_AF-G0TWL7-F1
#
_entry.id   AF-G0TWL7-F1
#
_cell.length_a   1.000
_cell.length_b   1.000
_cell.length_c   1.000
_cell.angle_alpha   90.00
_cell.angle_beta   90.00
_cell.angle_gamma   90.00
#
_symmetry.space_group_name_H-M   'P 1'
#
loop_
_entity.id
_entity.type
_entity.pdbx_description
1 polymer ?
#
loop_
_entity_poly.entity_id
_entity_poly.type
_entity_poly.pdbx_seq_one_letter_code
_entity_poly.pdbx_strand_id
1 'polypeptide(L)'
;MLAKKGEREIDSFLFEKATLKGKFDFSAFGKITNDLLNCYSDRKHGDAVLSSFLKTLYENGTHVSNENFNKLEEALSERVNTILADVRAQDKLRHLKGRKPVFELAEDEEDEDDMEPTMTEEEMLKQEQERMERERLEEERMAAREEERRLNEERLRMRTRQVDTGRIEKLLQEGAVINAEWVKSKGGKQKQGQSQVSVENMRDMELQVASLTKEKERLQLVIELDENELATRIAEAKAECDAAVTQLSMHAPNASAEVSQVSMPHKQLTARIAELKQKISKLTMERNRLSLKLKAEPHPIREELLDVLKLRDESLLKSASH
;
A
#
# COMPACT_ATOMS: atom_id res chain seq x y z
N MET A 1 0.73 11.10 29.23
CA MET A 1 1.69 11.99 28.54
C MET A 1 1.55 11.76 27.04
N LEU A 2 0.79 12.62 26.38
CA LEU A 2 0.58 12.59 24.93
C LEU A 2 1.79 13.25 24.26
N ALA A 3 2.73 12.43 23.78
CA ALA A 3 3.79 12.92 22.90
C ALA A 3 3.14 13.35 21.58
N LYS A 4 3.23 14.65 21.28
CA LYS A 4 2.87 15.19 19.97
C LYS A 4 3.73 14.51 18.91
N LYS A 5 3.05 13.88 17.96
CA LYS A 5 3.60 13.30 16.74
C LYS A 5 4.18 14.46 15.90
N GLY A 6 5.50 14.51 15.67
CA GLY A 6 6.03 15.34 14.57
C GLY A 6 7.43 15.95 14.70
N GLU A 7 8.09 15.91 15.85
CA GLU A 7 9.49 16.36 15.94
C GLU A 7 10.41 15.16 15.79
N ARG A 8 10.84 14.88 14.56
CA ARG A 8 12.08 14.13 14.34
C ARG A 8 13.19 15.02 14.91
N GLU A 9 13.68 14.70 16.10
CA GLU A 9 14.89 15.32 16.64
C GLU A 9 15.99 15.17 15.58
N ILE A 10 16.37 16.30 14.99
CA ILE A 10 17.46 16.35 14.04
C ILE A 10 18.73 16.23 14.89
N ASP A 11 19.42 15.10 14.79
CA ASP A 11 20.72 14.89 15.42
C ASP A 11 21.75 15.88 14.82
N SER A 12 21.78 17.11 15.34
CA SER A 12 22.76 18.14 14.92
C SER A 12 24.20 17.67 15.16
N PHE A 13 24.38 16.72 16.08
CA PHE A 13 25.66 16.09 16.41
C PHE A 13 26.32 15.35 15.24
N LEU A 14 25.55 14.89 14.24
CA LEU A 14 26.06 14.07 13.14
C LEU A 14 26.86 14.90 12.12
N PHE A 15 26.48 16.16 11.90
CA PHE A 15 27.16 17.04 10.93
C PHE A 15 28.44 17.67 11.48
N GLU A 16 28.48 17.95 12.79
CA GLU A 16 29.64 18.60 13.43
C GLU A 16 30.82 17.65 13.66
N LYS A 17 30.55 16.34 13.82
CA LYS A 17 31.56 15.32 14.15
C LYS A 17 31.86 14.34 13.01
N ALA A 18 31.27 14.51 11.83
CA ALA A 18 31.49 13.62 10.71
C ALA A 18 32.92 13.75 10.15
N THR A 19 33.76 12.75 10.39
CA THR A 19 35.03 12.60 9.66
C THR A 19 34.81 11.71 8.45
N LEU A 20 34.70 12.31 7.27
CA LEU A 20 34.46 11.58 6.02
C LEU A 20 35.78 11.06 5.46
N LYS A 21 35.95 9.74 5.34
CA LYS A 21 37.14 9.11 4.75
C LYS A 21 36.74 8.09 3.69
N GLY A 22 36.66 8.56 2.45
CA GLY A 22 36.47 7.70 1.27
C GLY A 22 35.03 7.69 0.76
N LYS A 23 34.84 7.06 -0.41
CA LYS A 23 33.62 7.19 -1.23
C LYS A 23 32.34 6.71 -0.53
N PHE A 24 32.43 5.66 0.29
CA PHE A 24 31.29 5.12 1.03
C PHE A 24 30.78 6.10 2.09
N ASP A 25 31.69 6.75 2.81
CA ASP A 25 31.33 7.75 3.83
C ASP A 25 30.66 8.97 3.20
N PHE A 26 31.16 9.44 2.05
CA PHE A 26 30.52 10.52 1.29
C PHE A 26 29.11 10.15 0.81
N SER A 27 28.91 8.92 0.34
CA SER A 27 27.58 8.46 -0.09
C SER A 27 26.61 8.34 1.09
N ALA A 28 27.06 7.80 2.23
CA ALA A 28 26.27 7.72 3.44
C ALA A 28 25.91 9.11 3.98
N PHE A 29 26.87 10.03 3.98
CA PHE A 29 26.64 11.41 4.39
C PHE A 29 25.69 12.16 3.44
N GLY A 30 25.80 11.90 2.14
CA GLY A 30 24.85 12.42 1.14
C GLY A 30 23.41 11.96 1.41
N LYS A 31 23.21 10.70 1.79
CA LYS A 31 21.88 10.18 2.17
C LYS A 31 21.34 10.86 3.42
N ILE A 32 22.16 11.02 4.46
CA ILE A 32 21.80 11.73 5.69
C ILE A 32 21.42 13.18 5.39
N THR A 33 22.18 13.85 4.52
CA THR A 33 21.90 15.23 4.11
C THR A 33 20.60 15.32 3.34
N ASN A 34 20.34 14.38 2.43
CA ASN A 34 19.09 14.30 1.69
C ASN A 34 17.89 14.08 2.64
N ASP A 35 18.02 13.17 3.61
CA ASP A 35 16.96 12.92 4.60
C ASP A 35 16.70 14.15 5.47
N LEU A 36 17.74 14.90 5.82
CA LEU A 36 17.62 16.18 6.52
C LEU A 36 16.84 17.20 5.67
N LEU A 37 17.24 17.40 4.41
CA LEU A 37 16.57 18.37 3.51
C LEU A 37 15.10 17.99 3.29
N ASN A 38 14.79 16.69 3.15
CA ASN A 38 13.42 16.20 3.04
C ASN A 38 12.59 16.42 4.32
N CYS A 39 13.19 16.61 5.49
CA CYS A 39 12.43 17.00 6.69
C CYS A 39 11.89 18.43 6.61
N TYR A 40 12.39 19.24 5.68
CA TYR A 40 11.94 20.60 5.42
C TYR A 40 11.03 20.73 4.19
N SER A 41 10.83 19.68 3.39
CA SER A 41 10.03 19.73 2.15
C SER A 41 8.59 20.21 2.37
N ASP A 42 7.98 19.78 3.48
CA ASP A 42 6.57 20.07 3.79
C ASP A 42 6.41 21.36 4.61
N ARG A 43 7.52 22.05 4.90
CA ARG A 43 7.51 23.28 5.70
C ARG A 43 7.43 24.49 4.77
N LYS A 44 6.77 25.56 5.23
CA LYS A 44 6.63 26.84 4.51
C LYS A 44 7.96 27.45 4.02
N HIS A 45 9.07 27.07 4.63
CA HIS A 45 10.41 27.56 4.29
C HIS A 45 11.32 26.49 3.65
N GLY A 46 10.78 25.34 3.24
CA GLY A 46 11.56 24.27 2.61
C GLY A 46 12.33 24.75 1.38
N ASP A 47 11.64 25.48 0.50
CA ASP A 47 12.25 26.06 -0.71
C ASP A 47 13.35 27.04 -0.37
N ALA A 48 13.15 27.92 0.61
CA ALA A 48 14.16 28.89 1.04
C ALA A 48 15.41 28.20 1.62
N VAL A 49 15.22 27.14 2.41
CA VAL A 49 16.32 26.33 2.97
C VAL A 49 17.08 25.64 1.84
N LEU A 50 16.38 25.00 0.89
CA LEU A 50 17.01 24.30 -0.23
C LEU A 50 17.76 25.27 -1.16
N SER A 51 17.16 26.41 -1.49
CA SER A 51 17.81 27.46 -2.29
C SER A 51 19.05 28.01 -1.58
N SER A 52 18.99 28.23 -0.26
CA SER A 52 20.16 28.69 0.50
C SER A 52 21.29 27.65 0.52
N PHE A 53 20.94 26.36 0.70
CA PHE A 53 21.88 25.25 0.70
C PHE A 53 22.60 25.12 -0.65
N LEU A 54 21.84 25.12 -1.74
CA LEU A 54 22.39 25.08 -3.09
C LEU A 54 23.25 26.31 -3.36
N LYS A 55 22.76 27.50 -3.03
CA LYS A 55 23.52 28.75 -3.19
C LYS A 55 24.87 28.69 -2.47
N THR A 56 24.92 28.23 -1.22
CA THR A 56 26.18 28.05 -0.48
C THR A 56 27.09 27.00 -1.11
N LEU A 57 26.53 25.96 -1.74
CA LEU A 57 27.30 24.93 -2.46
C LEU A 57 27.92 25.47 -3.76
N TYR A 58 27.23 26.38 -4.46
CA TYR A 58 27.71 27.02 -5.68
C TYR A 58 28.62 28.24 -5.43
N GLU A 59 28.40 29.03 -4.37
CA GLU A 59 29.19 30.22 -4.05
C GLU A 59 30.58 29.86 -3.48
N ASN A 60 30.70 28.73 -2.77
CA ASN A 60 31.99 28.22 -2.28
C ASN A 60 32.71 27.35 -3.33
N GLY A 61 32.83 27.88 -4.55
CA GLY A 61 33.36 27.20 -5.75
C GLY A 61 34.82 26.76 -5.69
N THR A 62 35.53 26.92 -4.57
CA THR A 62 36.91 26.46 -4.39
C THR A 62 37.03 24.96 -4.11
N HIS A 63 35.92 24.26 -3.84
CA HIS A 63 35.94 22.86 -3.38
C HIS A 63 35.25 21.85 -4.31
N VAL A 64 34.61 22.29 -5.39
CA VAL A 64 33.91 21.41 -6.35
C VAL A 64 34.48 21.64 -7.74
N SER A 65 34.88 20.57 -8.43
CA SER A 65 35.40 20.66 -9.80
C SER A 65 34.29 21.03 -10.79
N ASN A 66 34.62 21.79 -11.84
CA ASN A 66 33.68 22.11 -12.92
C ASN A 66 33.03 20.86 -13.54
N GLU A 67 33.76 19.75 -13.62
CA GLU A 67 33.21 18.48 -14.10
C GLU A 67 32.07 17.95 -13.20
N ASN A 68 32.18 18.11 -11.88
CA ASN A 68 31.13 17.71 -10.94
C ASN A 68 29.93 18.66 -10.98
N PHE A 69 30.16 19.96 -11.26
CA PHE A 69 29.07 20.91 -11.49
C PHE A 69 28.26 20.57 -12.74
N ASN A 70 28.93 20.27 -13.86
CA ASN A 70 28.26 19.90 -15.10
C ASN A 70 27.42 18.62 -14.92
N LYS A 71 27.95 17.61 -14.19
CA LYS A 71 27.19 16.39 -13.85
C LYS A 71 25.97 16.68 -12.99
N LEU A 72 26.07 17.60 -12.04
CA LEU A 72 24.95 18.01 -11.20
C LEU A 72 23.90 18.77 -12.02
N GLU A 73 24.32 19.68 -12.89
CA GLU A 73 23.45 20.44 -13.78
C GLU A 73 22.70 19.54 -14.76
N GLU A 74 23.38 18.57 -15.37
CA GLU A 74 22.79 17.56 -16.25
C GLU A 74 21.72 16.74 -15.49
N ALA A 75 22.05 16.24 -14.30
CA ALA A 75 21.12 15.48 -13.47
C ALA A 75 19.89 16.31 -13.02
N LEU A 76 20.08 17.59 -12.70
CA LEU A 76 18.98 18.49 -12.36
C LEU A 76 18.09 18.77 -13.57
N SER A 77 18.69 18.99 -14.74
CA SER A 77 17.97 19.23 -15.99
C SER A 77 17.15 18.00 -16.40
N GLU A 78 17.74 16.80 -16.30
CA GLU A 78 17.04 15.53 -16.52
C GLU A 78 15.87 15.35 -15.55
N ARG A 79 16.07 15.70 -14.27
CA ARG A 79 15.01 15.62 -13.26
C ARG A 79 13.86 16.58 -13.56
N VAL A 80 14.15 17.82 -13.95
CA VAL A 80 13.13 18.81 -14.36
C VAL A 80 12.37 18.30 -15.57
N ASN A 81 13.07 17.77 -16.58
CA ASN A 81 12.44 17.21 -17.78
C ASN A 81 11.53 16.02 -17.44
N THR A 82 11.93 15.17 -16.49
CA THR A 82 11.12 14.05 -16.01
C THR A 82 9.85 14.54 -15.31
N ILE A 83 9.97 15.55 -14.43
CA ILE A 83 8.82 16.15 -13.74
C ILE A 83 7.85 16.77 -14.77
N LEU A 84 8.37 17.51 -15.75
CA LEU A 84 7.56 18.09 -16.82
C LEU A 84 6.87 17.02 -17.67
N ALA A 85 7.56 15.92 -17.98
CA ALA A 85 6.98 14.80 -18.71
C ALA A 85 5.85 14.12 -17.91
N ASP A 86 6.04 13.92 -16.61
CA ASP A 86 5.02 13.36 -15.71
C ASP A 86 3.80 14.28 -15.61
N VAL A 87 4.01 15.59 -15.50
CA VAL A 87 2.91 16.57 -15.49
C VAL A 87 2.17 16.58 -16.82
N ARG A 88 2.88 16.56 -17.96
CA ARG A 88 2.25 16.46 -19.29
C ARG A 88 1.47 15.16 -19.47
N ALA A 89 1.97 14.04 -18.96
CA ALA A 89 1.25 12.77 -18.99
C ALA A 89 -0.03 12.83 -18.15
N GLN A 90 0.01 13.50 -16.99
CA GLN A 90 -1.18 13.77 -16.19
C GLN A 90 -2.14 14.74 -16.89
N ASP A 91 -1.65 15.70 -17.66
CA ASP A 91 -2.48 16.62 -18.45
C ASP A 91 -3.21 15.88 -19.57
N LYS A 92 -2.58 14.93 -20.27
CA LYS A 92 -3.29 14.04 -21.22
C LYS A 92 -4.45 13.28 -20.55
N LEU A 93 -4.21 12.79 -19.33
CA LEU A 93 -5.26 12.15 -18.50
C LEU A 93 -6.34 13.14 -18.03
N ARG A 94 -6.02 14.43 -17.88
CA ARG A 94 -7.00 15.49 -17.56
C ARG A 94 -7.85 15.84 -18.76
N HIS A 95 -7.27 15.97 -19.96
CA HIS A 95 -8.00 16.16 -21.21
C HIS A 95 -8.98 15.02 -21.47
N LEU A 96 -8.54 13.77 -21.32
CA LEU A 96 -9.41 12.58 -21.41
C LEU A 96 -10.58 12.58 -20.39
N LYS A 97 -10.45 13.35 -19.31
CA LYS A 97 -11.47 13.52 -18.26
C LYS A 97 -12.24 14.85 -18.36
N GLY A 98 -12.08 15.58 -19.47
CA GLY A 98 -12.74 16.87 -19.71
C GLY A 98 -12.26 18.01 -18.81
N ARG A 99 -11.07 17.89 -18.21
CA ARG A 99 -10.46 18.92 -17.36
C ARG A 99 -9.38 19.66 -18.13
N LYS A 100 -9.31 20.99 -17.95
CA LYS A 100 -8.25 21.81 -18.55
C LYS A 100 -6.86 21.38 -18.05
N PRO A 101 -5.83 21.40 -18.93
CA PRO A 101 -4.46 21.12 -18.55
C PRO A 101 -3.94 22.17 -17.57
N VAL A 102 -2.93 21.81 -16.78
CA VAL A 102 -2.30 22.74 -15.81
C VAL A 102 -1.46 23.80 -16.52
N PHE A 103 -0.91 23.47 -17.69
CA PHE A 103 -0.26 24.41 -18.58
C PHE A 103 -1.07 24.47 -19.88
N GLU A 104 -1.61 25.64 -20.19
CA GLU A 104 -2.03 25.95 -21.56
C GLU A 104 -0.74 25.97 -22.40
N LEU A 105 -0.44 24.85 -23.05
CA LEU A 105 0.37 24.92 -24.24
C LEU A 105 -0.43 25.81 -25.20
N ALA A 106 0.15 26.93 -25.63
CA ALA A 106 -0.28 27.53 -26.86
C ALA A 106 -0.16 26.40 -27.90
N GLU A 107 -1.29 25.78 -28.21
CA GLU A 107 -1.39 24.96 -29.41
C GLU A 107 -1.10 25.97 -30.52
N ASP A 108 0.01 25.75 -31.22
CA ASP A 108 0.20 26.34 -32.54
C ASP A 108 -1.00 25.83 -33.37
N GLU A 109 -2.10 26.58 -33.32
CA GLU A 109 -3.17 26.52 -34.30
C GLU A 109 -2.51 26.94 -35.61
N GLU A 110 -2.00 25.95 -36.34
CA GLU A 110 -1.72 26.10 -37.76
C GLU A 110 -3.03 26.54 -38.43
N ASP A 111 -3.01 27.78 -38.89
CA ASP A 111 -3.99 28.48 -39.69
C ASP A 111 -4.81 27.55 -40.61
N GLU A 112 -6.06 27.26 -40.24
CA GLU A 112 -7.09 26.80 -41.17
C GLU A 112 -8.17 27.88 -41.28
N ASP A 113 -7.95 28.76 -42.26
CA ASP A 113 -8.90 29.43 -43.13
C ASP A 113 -10.26 29.88 -42.54
N ASP A 114 -10.35 31.20 -42.39
CA ASP A 114 -11.54 32.06 -42.52
C ASP A 114 -12.77 31.39 -43.16
N MET A 115 -13.83 31.17 -42.37
CA MET A 115 -15.23 31.44 -42.79
C MET A 115 -16.16 31.49 -41.57
N GLU A 116 -16.54 32.69 -41.14
CA GLU A 116 -17.67 32.92 -40.24
C GLU A 116 -19.00 32.56 -40.93
N PRO A 117 -19.82 31.63 -40.39
CA PRO A 117 -21.23 31.56 -40.71
C PRO A 117 -21.99 32.42 -39.68
N THR A 118 -22.62 33.50 -40.13
CA THR A 118 -23.54 34.28 -39.30
C THR A 118 -24.74 33.41 -38.89
N MET A 119 -24.71 32.90 -37.66
CA MET A 119 -25.80 32.15 -37.00
C MET A 119 -27.00 33.06 -36.75
N THR A 120 -28.21 32.53 -36.94
CA THR A 120 -29.46 33.28 -36.72
C THR A 120 -29.82 33.34 -35.21
N GLU A 121 -30.50 34.40 -34.78
CA GLU A 121 -30.83 34.67 -33.36
C GLU A 121 -31.62 33.52 -32.68
N GLU A 122 -32.39 32.77 -33.47
CA GLU A 122 -33.16 31.59 -33.01
C GLU A 122 -32.27 30.35 -32.75
N GLU A 123 -31.17 30.21 -33.50
CA GLU A 123 -30.19 29.14 -33.27
C GLU A 123 -29.30 29.42 -32.06
N MET A 124 -29.01 30.69 -31.74
CA MET A 124 -28.29 31.06 -30.51
C MET A 124 -29.10 30.71 -29.25
N LEU A 125 -30.41 30.97 -29.25
CA LEU A 125 -31.28 30.61 -28.12
C LEU A 125 -31.39 29.09 -27.95
N LYS A 126 -31.42 28.34 -29.06
CA LYS A 126 -31.43 26.89 -29.03
C LYS A 126 -30.10 26.33 -28.51
N GLN A 127 -28.98 26.92 -28.88
CA GLN A 127 -27.65 26.55 -28.40
C GLN A 127 -27.48 26.89 -26.91
N GLU A 128 -28.05 28.00 -26.45
CA GLU A 128 -28.05 28.38 -25.03
C GLU A 128 -28.93 27.43 -24.21
N GLN A 129 -30.10 27.04 -24.71
CA GLN A 129 -30.95 26.01 -24.08
C GLN A 129 -30.26 24.64 -24.03
N GLU A 130 -29.60 24.22 -25.10
CA GLU A 130 -28.84 22.97 -25.14
C GLU A 130 -27.65 23.01 -24.15
N ARG A 131 -26.99 24.16 -24.00
CA ARG A 131 -25.93 24.37 -23.00
C ARG A 131 -26.47 24.24 -21.58
N MET A 132 -27.62 24.85 -21.30
CA MET A 132 -28.29 24.78 -19.99
C MET A 132 -28.77 23.37 -19.66
N GLU A 133 -29.29 22.62 -20.64
CA GLU A 133 -29.68 21.22 -20.45
C GLU A 133 -28.47 20.31 -20.21
N ARG A 134 -27.38 20.52 -20.94
CA ARG A 134 -26.12 19.79 -20.73
C ARG A 134 -25.54 20.07 -19.34
N GLU A 135 -25.57 21.33 -18.90
CA GLU A 135 -25.12 21.73 -17.56
C GLU A 135 -25.95 21.06 -16.46
N ARG A 136 -27.29 21.01 -16.62
CA ARG A 136 -28.16 20.28 -15.67
C ARG A 136 -27.87 18.79 -15.62
N LEU A 137 -27.62 18.16 -16.76
CA LEU A 137 -27.34 16.72 -16.84
C LEU A 137 -25.94 16.41 -16.25
N GLU A 138 -24.98 17.30 -16.43
CA GLU A 138 -23.68 17.23 -15.78
C GLU A 138 -23.77 17.44 -14.26
N GLU A 139 -24.59 18.38 -13.80
CA GLU A 139 -24.84 18.62 -12.38
C GLU A 139 -25.53 17.42 -11.71
N GLU A 140 -26.52 16.81 -12.36
CA GLU A 140 -27.18 15.58 -11.89
C GLU A 140 -26.18 14.41 -11.81
N ARG A 141 -25.30 14.27 -12.81
CA ARG A 141 -24.23 13.26 -12.82
C ARG A 141 -23.17 13.53 -11.75
N MET A 142 -22.90 14.79 -11.41
CA MET A 142 -21.99 15.16 -10.32
C MET A 142 -22.62 14.89 -8.95
N ALA A 143 -23.90 15.21 -8.77
CA ALA A 143 -24.67 14.92 -7.56
C ALA A 143 -24.74 13.41 -7.29
N ALA A 144 -25.01 12.59 -8.31
CA ALA A 144 -25.03 11.13 -8.17
C ALA A 144 -23.67 10.56 -7.71
N ARG A 145 -22.56 11.06 -8.25
CA ARG A 145 -21.20 10.66 -7.80
C ARG A 145 -20.88 11.17 -6.39
N GLU A 146 -21.45 12.30 -5.97
CA GLU A 146 -21.24 12.83 -4.62
C GLU A 146 -22.04 12.05 -3.58
N GLU A 147 -23.28 11.66 -3.89
CA GLU A 147 -24.07 10.76 -3.04
C GLU A 147 -23.41 9.39 -2.90
N GLU A 148 -22.87 8.82 -3.98
CA GLU A 148 -22.12 7.57 -3.92
C GLU A 148 -20.86 7.70 -3.05
N ARG A 149 -20.13 8.82 -3.18
CA ARG A 149 -18.98 9.13 -2.30
C ARG A 149 -19.41 9.25 -0.84
N ARG A 150 -20.54 9.89 -0.55
CA ARG A 150 -21.05 10.04 0.82
C ARG A 150 -21.44 8.69 1.42
N LEU A 151 -22.14 7.84 0.67
CA LEU A 151 -22.49 6.49 1.10
C LEU A 151 -21.25 5.62 1.34
N ASN A 152 -20.24 5.75 0.47
CA ASN A 152 -18.99 5.02 0.63
C ASN A 152 -18.18 5.53 1.84
N GLU A 153 -18.16 6.85 2.09
CA GLU A 153 -17.55 7.44 3.28
C GLU A 153 -18.28 6.99 4.56
N GLU A 154 -19.61 6.95 4.56
CA GLU A 154 -20.40 6.43 5.67
C GLU A 154 -20.13 4.94 5.91
N ARG A 155 -20.05 4.12 4.85
CA ARG A 155 -19.68 2.70 4.93
C ARG A 155 -18.26 2.54 5.49
N LEU A 156 -17.32 3.38 5.09
CA LEU A 156 -15.97 3.42 5.65
C LEU A 156 -15.99 3.81 7.13
N ARG A 157 -16.73 4.86 7.51
CA ARG A 157 -16.87 5.28 8.92
C ARG A 157 -17.48 4.18 9.79
N MET A 158 -18.49 3.46 9.30
CA MET A 158 -19.08 2.32 10.00
C MET A 158 -18.07 1.17 10.15
N ARG A 159 -17.28 0.89 9.12
CA ARG A 159 -16.21 -0.10 9.17
C ARG A 159 -15.08 0.30 10.12
N THR A 160 -14.70 1.58 10.18
CA THR A 160 -13.69 2.08 11.13
C THR A 160 -14.19 1.94 12.56
N ARG A 161 -15.46 2.28 12.83
CA ARG A 161 -16.09 2.06 14.14
C ARG A 161 -16.07 0.59 14.54
N GLN A 162 -16.39 -0.33 13.62
CA GLN A 162 -16.35 -1.78 13.87
C GLN A 162 -14.93 -2.33 14.09
N VAL A 163 -13.94 -1.81 13.37
CA VAL A 163 -12.53 -2.22 13.54
C VAL A 163 -11.99 -1.72 14.88
N ASP A 164 -12.36 -0.51 15.31
CA ASP A 164 -11.97 0.01 16.62
C ASP A 164 -12.66 -0.74 17.75
N THR A 165 -13.97 -1.03 17.65
CA THR A 165 -14.65 -1.85 18.67
C THR A 165 -14.12 -3.28 18.69
N GLY A 166 -13.91 -3.91 17.54
CA GLY A 166 -13.40 -5.28 17.45
C GLY A 166 -11.96 -5.40 17.93
N ARG A 167 -11.11 -4.40 17.67
CA ARG A 167 -9.72 -4.37 18.18
C ARG A 167 -9.65 -4.06 19.67
N ILE A 168 -10.52 -3.19 20.18
CA ILE A 168 -10.63 -2.90 21.62
C ILE A 168 -11.21 -4.11 22.36
N GLU A 169 -12.20 -4.79 21.81
CA GLU A 169 -12.77 -6.03 22.37
C GLU A 169 -11.73 -7.16 22.37
N LYS A 170 -10.95 -7.31 21.29
CA LYS A 170 -9.83 -8.25 21.24
C LYS A 170 -8.74 -7.91 22.26
N LEU A 171 -8.40 -6.62 22.42
CA LEU A 171 -7.45 -6.16 23.44
C LEU A 171 -8.00 -6.29 24.87
N LEU A 172 -9.33 -6.23 25.08
CA LEU A 172 -9.96 -6.47 26.37
C LEU A 172 -10.00 -7.98 26.69
N GLN A 173 -10.25 -8.83 25.70
CA GLN A 173 -10.18 -10.29 25.84
C GLN A 173 -8.72 -10.77 26.04
N GLU A 174 -7.77 -10.21 25.31
CA GLU A 174 -6.33 -10.50 25.46
C GLU A 174 -5.72 -9.82 26.71
N GLY A 175 -6.25 -8.66 27.11
CA GLY A 175 -5.80 -7.88 28.27
C GLY A 175 -6.38 -8.33 29.62
N ALA A 176 -7.46 -9.10 29.63
CA ALA A 176 -8.02 -9.68 30.86
C ALA A 176 -7.18 -10.84 31.42
N VAL A 177 -6.19 -11.35 30.68
CA VAL A 177 -5.34 -12.48 31.09
C VAL A 177 -3.91 -12.05 31.50
N ILE A 178 -3.55 -10.77 31.35
CA ILE A 178 -2.19 -10.30 31.65
C ILE A 178 -2.23 -9.13 32.65
N ASN A 179 -2.54 -9.42 33.91
CA ASN A 179 -2.15 -8.53 35.02
C ASN A 179 -2.01 -9.31 36.33
N ALA A 180 -0.96 -10.12 36.40
CA ALA A 180 -0.23 -10.37 37.64
C ALA A 180 1.26 -10.41 37.27
N GLU A 181 2.06 -9.64 38.01
CA GLU A 181 3.53 -9.76 38.07
C GLU A 181 4.38 -9.22 36.89
N TRP A 182 4.49 -7.89 36.75
CA TRP A 182 5.74 -7.30 36.25
C TRP A 182 6.24 -6.20 37.22
N VAL A 183 6.86 -6.67 38.30
CA VAL A 183 7.80 -5.89 39.11
C VAL A 183 9.09 -5.75 38.29
N LYS A 184 9.47 -4.49 38.00
CA LYS A 184 10.73 -4.17 37.30
C LYS A 184 11.93 -4.56 38.18
N SER A 185 12.79 -5.46 37.69
CA SER A 185 14.17 -5.56 38.16
C SER A 185 15.16 -5.14 37.06
N LYS A 186 16.09 -4.27 37.45
CA LYS A 186 17.20 -3.78 36.64
C LYS A 186 18.27 -4.87 36.51
N GLY A 187 18.83 -5.00 35.31
CA GLY A 187 20.22 -5.39 35.09
C GLY A 187 20.56 -6.87 35.26
N GLY A 188 21.06 -7.50 34.20
CA GLY A 188 21.76 -8.78 34.30
C GLY A 188 21.69 -9.61 33.02
N LYS A 189 22.86 -9.99 32.50
CA LYS A 189 23.05 -10.95 31.41
C LYS A 189 22.19 -12.22 31.64
N GLN A 190 21.34 -12.58 30.69
CA GLN A 190 20.80 -13.94 30.59
C GLN A 190 21.01 -14.51 29.19
N LYS A 191 21.91 -15.51 29.15
CA LYS A 191 21.90 -16.58 28.17
C LYS A 191 20.71 -17.51 28.46
N GLN A 192 20.26 -18.22 27.42
CA GLN A 192 19.33 -19.36 27.44
C GLN A 192 17.84 -19.05 27.69
N GLY A 193 17.23 -18.30 26.77
CA GLY A 193 15.76 -18.30 26.56
C GLY A 193 15.33 -18.29 25.09
N GLN A 194 16.27 -18.19 24.15
CA GLN A 194 15.97 -17.95 22.72
C GLN A 194 15.39 -19.15 21.95
N SER A 195 15.55 -20.38 22.46
CA SER A 195 15.20 -21.59 21.69
C SER A 195 13.68 -21.80 21.55
N GLN A 196 12.90 -21.54 22.59
CA GLN A 196 11.46 -21.83 22.57
C GLN A 196 10.71 -20.84 21.66
N VAL A 197 11.05 -19.55 21.77
CA VAL A 197 10.54 -18.48 20.89
C VAL A 197 10.90 -18.75 19.42
N SER A 198 12.05 -19.36 19.14
CA SER A 198 12.45 -19.64 17.75
C SER A 198 11.70 -20.82 17.09
N VAL A 199 11.22 -21.80 17.86
CA VAL A 199 10.43 -22.92 17.32
C VAL A 199 8.98 -22.49 17.08
N GLU A 200 8.43 -21.68 17.99
CA GLU A 200 7.11 -21.08 17.85
C GLU A 200 7.05 -20.15 16.64
N ASN A 201 8.03 -19.25 16.50
CA ASN A 201 8.18 -18.41 15.30
C ASN A 201 8.28 -19.23 14.00
N MET A 202 8.94 -20.39 14.03
CA MET A 202 9.05 -21.26 12.86
C MET A 202 7.70 -21.88 12.50
N ARG A 203 6.93 -22.34 13.49
CA ARG A 203 5.55 -22.84 13.28
C ARG A 203 4.62 -21.76 12.75
N ASP A 204 4.68 -20.54 13.30
CA ASP A 204 3.88 -19.41 12.82
C ASP A 204 4.20 -19.10 11.36
N MET A 205 5.48 -19.16 10.99
CA MET A 205 5.91 -19.00 9.61
C MET A 205 5.45 -20.15 8.71
N GLU A 206 5.42 -21.39 9.19
CA GLU A 206 4.86 -22.53 8.44
C GLU A 206 3.35 -22.37 8.21
N LEU A 207 2.60 -21.94 9.23
CA LEU A 207 1.18 -21.58 9.11
C LEU A 207 0.98 -20.45 8.11
N GLN A 208 1.83 -19.43 8.14
CA GLN A 208 1.78 -18.33 7.18
C GLN A 208 2.04 -18.81 5.75
N VAL A 209 3.02 -19.70 5.54
CA VAL A 209 3.27 -20.31 4.22
C VAL A 209 2.06 -21.10 3.74
N ALA A 210 1.44 -21.91 4.62
CA ALA A 210 0.26 -22.69 4.28
C ALA A 210 -0.92 -21.78 3.88
N SER A 211 -1.20 -20.73 4.65
CA SER A 211 -2.23 -19.74 4.35
C SER A 211 -1.99 -19.02 3.03
N LEU A 212 -0.76 -18.56 2.77
CA LEU A 212 -0.42 -17.88 1.52
C LEU A 212 -0.48 -18.81 0.31
N THR A 213 -0.13 -20.09 0.48
CA THR A 213 -0.25 -21.09 -0.57
C THR A 213 -1.71 -21.31 -0.95
N LYS A 214 -2.61 -21.45 0.04
CA LYS A 214 -4.06 -21.57 -0.20
C LYS A 214 -4.64 -20.32 -0.86
N GLU A 215 -4.26 -19.14 -0.41
CA GLU A 215 -4.71 -17.88 -1.03
C GLU A 215 -4.24 -17.77 -2.49
N LYS A 216 -2.99 -18.16 -2.79
CA LYS A 216 -2.47 -18.21 -4.15
C LYS A 216 -3.24 -19.22 -5.01
N GLU A 217 -3.45 -20.45 -4.53
CA GLU A 217 -4.20 -21.49 -5.24
C GLU A 217 -5.62 -21.03 -5.56
N ARG A 218 -6.30 -20.40 -4.59
CA ARG A 218 -7.63 -19.82 -4.77
C ARG A 218 -7.66 -18.75 -5.86
N LEU A 219 -6.73 -17.78 -5.80
CA LEU A 219 -6.65 -16.73 -6.81
C LEU A 219 -6.34 -17.31 -8.21
N GLN A 220 -5.46 -18.30 -8.29
CA GLN A 220 -5.12 -18.95 -9.55
C GLN A 220 -6.35 -19.66 -10.15
N LEU A 221 -7.07 -20.44 -9.34
CA LEU A 221 -8.28 -21.14 -9.76
C LEU A 221 -9.32 -20.18 -10.34
N VAL A 222 -9.59 -19.06 -9.67
CA VAL A 222 -10.60 -18.09 -10.13
C VAL A 222 -10.19 -17.40 -11.44
N ILE A 223 -8.88 -17.22 -11.66
CA ILE A 223 -8.37 -16.62 -12.91
C ILE A 223 -8.45 -17.62 -14.07
N GLU A 224 -8.17 -18.90 -13.82
CA GLU A 224 -8.16 -19.95 -14.84
C GLU A 224 -9.56 -20.43 -15.24
N LEU A 225 -10.57 -20.20 -14.40
CA LEU A 225 -11.94 -20.59 -14.69
C LEU A 225 -12.60 -19.68 -15.74
N ASP A 226 -13.22 -20.33 -16.71
CA ASP A 226 -14.06 -19.69 -17.71
C ASP A 226 -15.39 -19.22 -17.08
N GLU A 227 -15.99 -18.16 -17.64
CA GLU A 227 -17.21 -17.56 -17.11
C GLU A 227 -18.38 -18.55 -17.00
N ASN A 228 -18.45 -19.51 -17.93
CA ASN A 228 -19.47 -20.56 -17.97
C ASN A 228 -19.35 -21.59 -16.83
N GLU A 229 -18.16 -21.73 -16.24
CA GLU A 229 -17.87 -22.70 -15.18
C GLU A 229 -17.95 -22.07 -13.78
N LEU A 230 -17.92 -20.74 -13.68
CA LEU A 230 -17.92 -20.02 -12.41
C LEU A 230 -19.15 -20.34 -11.55
N ALA A 231 -20.36 -20.36 -12.14
CA ALA A 231 -21.59 -20.60 -11.40
C ALA A 231 -21.65 -22.03 -10.82
N THR A 232 -21.24 -23.02 -11.61
CA THR A 232 -21.14 -24.42 -11.16
C THR A 232 -20.11 -24.54 -10.04
N ARG A 233 -18.95 -23.91 -10.19
CA ARG A 233 -17.90 -23.96 -9.17
C ARG A 233 -18.31 -23.27 -7.87
N ILE A 234 -19.08 -22.18 -7.94
CA ILE A 234 -19.66 -21.53 -6.74
C ILE A 234 -20.59 -22.49 -6.01
N ALA A 235 -21.47 -23.19 -6.72
CA ALA A 235 -22.40 -24.15 -6.11
C ALA A 235 -21.65 -25.30 -5.42
N GLU A 236 -20.63 -25.85 -6.08
CA GLU A 236 -19.75 -26.88 -5.50
C GLU A 236 -18.99 -26.35 -4.27
N ALA A 237 -18.40 -25.16 -4.37
CA ALA A 237 -17.64 -24.56 -3.27
C ALA A 237 -18.52 -24.22 -2.06
N LYS A 238 -19.78 -23.83 -2.27
CA LYS A 238 -20.77 -23.64 -1.21
C LYS A 238 -21.10 -24.98 -0.52
N ALA A 239 -21.34 -26.04 -1.30
CA ALA A 239 -21.59 -27.38 -0.75
C ALA A 239 -20.38 -27.91 0.05
N GLU A 240 -19.15 -27.72 -0.46
CA GLU A 240 -17.92 -28.05 0.26
C GLU A 240 -17.80 -27.26 1.57
N CYS A 241 -18.14 -25.96 1.55
CA CYS A 241 -18.12 -25.10 2.74
C CYS A 241 -19.14 -25.55 3.79
N ASP A 242 -20.38 -25.84 3.39
CA ASP A 242 -21.43 -26.31 4.30
C ASP A 242 -21.06 -27.65 4.94
N ALA A 243 -20.43 -28.56 4.18
CA ALA A 243 -19.90 -29.80 4.70
C ALA A 243 -18.79 -29.56 5.74
N ALA A 244 -17.85 -28.66 5.47
CA ALA A 244 -16.78 -28.31 6.40
C ALA A 244 -17.30 -27.67 7.70
N VAL A 245 -18.30 -26.79 7.59
CA VAL A 245 -18.97 -26.16 8.74
C VAL A 245 -19.75 -27.19 9.57
N THR A 246 -20.40 -28.15 8.92
CA THR A 246 -21.11 -29.24 9.60
C THR A 246 -20.13 -30.12 10.38
N GLN A 247 -18.98 -30.46 9.79
CA GLN A 247 -17.94 -31.22 10.46
C GLN A 247 -17.37 -30.48 11.68
N LEU A 248 -17.12 -29.17 11.56
CA LEU A 248 -16.73 -28.33 12.69
C LEU A 248 -17.73 -28.37 13.85
N SER A 249 -19.03 -28.30 13.53
CA SER A 249 -20.11 -28.34 14.52
C SER A 249 -20.15 -29.68 15.28
N MET A 250 -19.81 -30.80 14.61
CA MET A 250 -19.81 -32.13 15.20
C MET A 250 -18.57 -32.43 16.07
N HIS A 251 -17.43 -31.81 15.79
CA HIS A 251 -16.14 -32.07 16.47
C HIS A 251 -15.82 -31.09 17.61
N ALA A 252 -16.77 -30.23 18.01
CA ALA A 252 -16.54 -29.14 18.97
C ALA A 252 -16.23 -29.53 20.45
N PRO A 253 -16.40 -30.77 20.97
CA PRO A 253 -15.92 -31.08 22.32
C PRO A 253 -14.66 -31.95 22.27
N ASN A 254 -13.55 -31.36 22.72
CA ASN A 254 -12.26 -32.00 23.09
C ASN A 254 -11.15 -31.93 22.03
N ALA A 255 -10.41 -30.83 22.08
CA ALA A 255 -9.07 -30.76 21.49
C ALA A 255 -8.16 -29.88 22.35
N SER A 256 -7.64 -30.42 23.45
CA SER A 256 -6.41 -29.91 24.05
C SER A 256 -5.24 -30.64 23.37
N ALA A 257 -4.70 -30.04 22.33
CA ALA A 257 -3.54 -30.59 21.63
C ALA A 257 -2.31 -30.53 22.55
N GLU A 258 -1.82 -31.69 22.99
CA GLU A 258 -0.50 -31.82 23.60
C GLU A 258 0.57 -31.47 22.57
N VAL A 259 1.20 -30.30 22.75
CA VAL A 259 2.31 -29.86 21.92
C VAL A 259 3.56 -30.64 22.31
N SER A 260 3.83 -31.75 21.61
CA SER A 260 5.14 -32.38 21.64
C SER A 260 6.19 -31.39 21.10
N GLN A 261 7.08 -30.92 21.99
CA GLN A 261 8.21 -30.09 21.62
C GLN A 261 9.28 -30.94 20.92
N VAL A 262 9.30 -30.88 19.59
CA VAL A 262 10.43 -31.42 18.81
C VAL A 262 11.62 -30.48 19.00
N SER A 263 12.62 -30.93 19.75
CA SER A 263 13.89 -30.21 19.91
C SER A 263 14.73 -30.32 18.64
N MET A 264 14.66 -29.29 17.79
CA MET A 264 15.51 -29.15 16.60
C MET A 264 16.86 -28.49 16.92
N PRO A 265 17.99 -28.94 16.36
CA PRO A 265 19.28 -28.25 16.47
C PRO A 265 19.20 -26.80 15.96
N HIS A 266 19.75 -25.84 16.71
CA HIS A 266 19.65 -24.39 16.42
C HIS A 266 20.11 -24.01 14.99
N LYS A 267 21.15 -24.66 14.46
CA LYS A 267 21.62 -24.43 13.08
C LYS A 267 20.58 -24.83 12.04
N GLN A 268 19.89 -25.95 12.24
CA GLN A 268 18.82 -26.40 11.36
C GLN A 268 17.59 -25.50 11.47
N LEU A 269 17.25 -25.06 12.68
CA LEU A 269 16.14 -24.14 12.91
C LEU A 269 16.37 -22.79 12.21
N THR A 270 17.58 -22.24 12.31
CA THR A 270 17.93 -20.98 11.64
C THR A 270 17.85 -21.10 10.11
N ALA A 271 18.36 -22.20 9.55
CA ALA A 271 18.28 -22.48 8.12
C ALA A 271 16.81 -22.63 7.65
N ARG A 272 15.98 -23.32 8.43
CA ARG A 272 14.56 -23.50 8.15
C ARG A 272 13.79 -22.17 8.19
N ILE A 273 14.05 -21.33 9.18
CA ILE A 273 13.47 -19.98 9.26
C ILE A 273 13.88 -19.15 8.04
N ALA A 274 15.15 -19.21 7.61
CA ALA A 274 15.60 -18.49 6.41
C ALA A 274 14.89 -18.97 5.14
N GLU A 275 14.73 -20.30 4.97
CA GLU A 275 13.98 -20.90 3.87
C GLU A 275 12.51 -20.45 3.87
N LEU A 276 11.85 -20.47 5.03
CA LEU A 276 10.46 -20.02 5.19
C LEU A 276 10.31 -18.53 4.88
N LYS A 277 11.26 -17.67 5.29
CA LYS A 277 11.24 -16.23 4.94
C LYS A 277 11.27 -16.03 3.43
N GLN A 278 12.13 -16.77 2.73
CA GLN A 278 12.21 -16.71 1.27
C GLN A 278 10.91 -17.19 0.62
N LYS A 279 10.34 -18.29 1.10
CA LYS A 279 9.05 -18.82 0.61
C LYS A 279 7.91 -17.81 0.81
N ILE A 280 7.79 -17.21 1.99
CA ILE A 280 6.78 -16.18 2.29
C ILE A 280 6.92 -15.00 1.35
N SER A 281 8.15 -14.51 1.14
CA SER A 281 8.42 -13.40 0.21
C SER A 281 7.96 -13.74 -1.21
N LYS A 282 8.36 -14.91 -1.73
CA LYS A 282 7.97 -15.37 -3.07
C LYS A 282 6.45 -15.53 -3.21
N LEU A 283 5.80 -16.23 -2.28
CA LEU A 283 4.36 -16.43 -2.29
C LEU A 283 3.60 -15.10 -2.19
N THR A 284 4.09 -14.15 -1.39
CA THR A 284 3.47 -12.82 -1.27
C THR A 284 3.52 -12.08 -2.61
N MET A 285 4.65 -12.10 -3.32
CA MET A 285 4.77 -11.48 -4.63
C MET A 285 3.85 -12.14 -5.67
N GLU A 286 3.82 -13.47 -5.72
CA GLU A 286 2.95 -14.22 -6.64
C GLU A 286 1.46 -13.94 -6.35
N ARG A 287 1.07 -13.98 -5.08
CA ARG A 287 -0.29 -13.64 -4.62
C ARG A 287 -0.68 -12.22 -5.02
N ASN A 288 0.20 -11.24 -4.82
CA ASN A 288 -0.05 -9.85 -5.22
C ASN A 288 -0.21 -9.71 -6.74
N ARG A 289 0.61 -10.42 -7.52
CA ARG A 289 0.52 -10.44 -8.98
C ARG A 289 -0.83 -11.00 -9.44
N LEU A 290 -1.29 -12.11 -8.87
CA LEU A 290 -2.58 -12.70 -9.21
C LEU A 290 -3.75 -11.80 -8.78
N SER A 291 -3.67 -11.21 -7.60
CA SER A 291 -4.69 -10.25 -7.13
C SER A 291 -4.80 -9.04 -8.06
N LEU A 292 -3.68 -8.53 -8.59
CA LEU A 292 -3.70 -7.45 -9.57
C LEU A 292 -4.32 -7.87 -10.91
N LYS A 293 -4.04 -9.08 -11.39
CA LYS A 293 -4.68 -9.62 -12.61
C LYS A 293 -6.20 -9.68 -12.44
N LEU A 294 -6.67 -10.21 -11.32
CA LEU A 294 -8.10 -10.30 -11.06
C LEU A 294 -8.77 -8.93 -10.93
N LYS A 295 -8.07 -7.94 -10.37
CA LYS A 295 -8.57 -6.55 -10.29
C LYS A 295 -8.60 -5.83 -11.63
N ALA A 296 -7.76 -6.25 -12.59
CA ALA A 296 -7.77 -5.69 -13.94
C ALA A 296 -9.00 -6.15 -14.74
N GLU A 297 -9.55 -7.32 -14.42
CA GLU A 297 -10.77 -7.89 -15.01
C GLU A 297 -11.84 -8.11 -13.93
N PRO A 298 -12.43 -7.04 -13.38
CA PRO A 298 -13.41 -7.15 -12.30
C PRO A 298 -14.68 -7.84 -12.82
N HIS A 299 -14.99 -9.01 -12.25
CA HIS A 299 -16.18 -9.77 -12.59
C HIS A 299 -16.90 -10.19 -11.28
N PRO A 300 -18.18 -9.81 -11.07
CA PRO A 300 -18.86 -9.99 -9.79
C PRO A 300 -18.95 -11.47 -9.36
N ILE A 301 -19.12 -12.38 -10.33
CA ILE A 301 -19.16 -13.82 -10.06
C ILE A 301 -17.79 -14.36 -9.62
N ARG A 302 -16.68 -13.79 -10.12
CA ARG A 302 -15.33 -14.18 -9.69
C ARG A 302 -15.05 -13.72 -8.25
N GLU A 303 -15.57 -12.55 -7.88
CA GLU A 303 -15.50 -12.07 -6.49
C GLU A 303 -16.32 -12.94 -5.53
N GLU A 304 -17.55 -13.31 -5.91
CA GLU A 304 -18.36 -14.23 -5.13
C GLU A 304 -17.66 -15.58 -4.93
N LEU A 305 -17.08 -16.15 -5.99
CA LEU A 305 -16.33 -17.40 -5.91
C LEU A 305 -15.11 -17.29 -4.98
N LEU A 306 -14.38 -16.17 -5.01
CA LEU A 306 -13.27 -15.94 -4.09
C LEU A 306 -13.73 -15.94 -2.62
N ASP A 307 -14.84 -15.28 -2.32
CA ASP A 307 -15.35 -15.18 -0.95
C ASP A 307 -15.81 -16.54 -0.44
N VAL A 308 -16.50 -17.33 -1.27
CA VAL A 308 -16.93 -18.69 -0.92
C VAL A 308 -15.72 -19.60 -0.68
N LEU A 309 -14.73 -19.58 -1.57
CA LEU A 309 -13.52 -20.40 -1.42
C LEU A 309 -12.71 -19.99 -0.20
N LYS A 310 -12.67 -18.69 0.13
CA LYS A 310 -12.03 -18.19 1.35
C LYS A 310 -12.71 -18.72 2.60
N LEU A 311 -14.03 -18.65 2.67
CA LEU A 311 -14.81 -19.16 3.80
C LEU A 311 -14.62 -20.67 3.99
N ARG A 312 -14.59 -21.43 2.88
CA ARG A 312 -14.29 -22.86 2.88
C ARG A 312 -12.90 -23.14 3.46
N ASP A 313 -11.87 -22.47 2.96
CA ASP A 313 -10.49 -22.67 3.41
C ASP A 313 -10.31 -22.33 4.89
N GLU A 314 -10.93 -21.25 5.37
CA GLU A 314 -10.93 -20.87 6.79
C GLU A 314 -11.64 -21.91 7.66
N SER A 315 -12.74 -22.50 7.17
CA SER A 315 -13.46 -23.55 7.88
C SER A 315 -12.64 -24.84 7.97
N LEU A 316 -11.97 -25.23 6.87
CA LEU A 316 -11.09 -26.40 6.85
C LEU A 316 -9.84 -26.22 7.72
N LEU A 317 -9.27 -25.01 7.78
CA LEU A 317 -8.13 -24.74 8.65
C LEU A 317 -8.53 -24.79 10.13
N LYS A 318 -9.72 -24.30 10.47
CA LYS A 318 -10.27 -24.40 11.83
C LYS A 318 -10.52 -25.86 12.23
N SER A 319 -11.03 -26.69 11.32
CA SER A 319 -11.28 -28.11 11.62
C SER A 319 -9.99 -28.91 11.76
N ALA A 320 -8.92 -28.54 11.05
CA ALA A 320 -7.61 -29.18 11.18
C ALA A 320 -6.83 -28.73 12.43
N SER A 321 -7.24 -27.64 13.08
CA SER A 321 -6.61 -27.11 14.30
C SER A 321 -7.23 -27.63 15.61
N HIS A 322 -8.33 -28.37 15.52
CA HIS A 322 -8.97 -29.11 16.61
C HIS A 322 -8.66 -30.59 16.47
#